data_AF-A0A2W5Z2N6-F1
#
_entry.id   AF-A0A2W5Z2N6-F1
#
_cell.length_a   1.000
_cell.length_b   1.000
_cell.length_c   1.000
_cell.angle_alpha   90.00
_cell.angle_beta   90.00
_cell.angle_gamma   90.00
#
_symmetry.space_group_name_H-M   'P 1'
#
loop_
_entity.id
_entity.type
_entity.pdbx_description
1 polymer ?
#
loop_
_entity_poly.entity_id
_entity_poly.type
_entity_poly.pdbx_seq_one_letter_code
_entity_poly.pdbx_strand_id
1 'polypeptide(L)'
;MYAEDLDLCWRLAQRGWRRVLEPQVAVSHVGNASGVQAWGDLRTGRWLDATYDWYRLRHGPSQTRVLAAVNSAGVAYLLGPVLARKAAGRPLQDWQRELPRAFTHHLRALLRGGGVAGAAS
;
A
#
# COMPACT_ATOMS: atom_id res chain seq x y z
N MET A 1 -2.70 -4.86 -8.57
CA MET A 1 -3.95 -5.15 -7.83
C MET A 1 -3.93 -4.30 -6.58
N TYR A 2 -5.03 -3.63 -6.28
CA TYR A 2 -5.14 -2.72 -5.15
C TYR A 2 -5.99 -3.35 -4.03
N ALA A 3 -6.05 -2.69 -2.86
CA ALA A 3 -6.76 -3.20 -1.70
C ALA A 3 -8.28 -3.37 -1.98
N GLU A 4 -8.83 -2.53 -2.84
CA GLU A 4 -10.24 -2.56 -3.26
C GLU A 4 -10.61 -3.86 -3.99
N ASP A 5 -9.73 -4.36 -4.86
CA ASP A 5 -9.95 -5.62 -5.60
C ASP A 5 -10.02 -6.81 -4.64
N LEU A 6 -9.09 -6.84 -3.68
CA LEU A 6 -9.00 -7.86 -2.63
C LEU A 6 -10.23 -7.82 -1.72
N ASP A 7 -10.62 -6.61 -1.29
CA ASP A 7 -11.77 -6.39 -0.43
C ASP A 7 -13.09 -6.83 -1.08
N LEU A 8 -13.27 -6.52 -2.37
CA LEU A 8 -14.43 -6.99 -3.12
C LEU A 8 -14.47 -8.52 -3.16
N CYS A 9 -13.37 -9.17 -3.55
CA CYS A 9 -13.28 -10.62 -3.62
C CYS A 9 -13.55 -11.28 -2.26
N TRP A 10 -13.02 -10.68 -1.18
CA TRP A 10 -13.27 -11.11 0.18
C TRP A 10 -14.75 -10.98 0.56
N ARG A 11 -15.37 -9.83 0.30
CA ARG A 11 -16.78 -9.57 0.60
C ARG A 11 -17.75 -10.45 -0.19
N LEU A 12 -17.40 -10.81 -1.42
CA LEU A 12 -18.15 -11.78 -2.23
C LEU A 12 -18.04 -13.18 -1.63
N ALA A 13 -16.83 -13.61 -1.26
CA ALA A 13 -16.63 -14.90 -0.60
C ALA A 13 -17.43 -15.02 0.71
N GLN A 14 -17.44 -13.96 1.53
CA GLN A 14 -18.23 -13.91 2.77
C GLN A 14 -19.75 -13.96 2.55
N ARG A 15 -20.23 -13.65 1.33
CA ARG A 15 -21.63 -13.77 0.91
C ARG A 15 -21.95 -15.10 0.25
N GLY A 16 -21.04 -16.07 0.29
CA GLY A 16 -21.24 -17.41 -0.29
C GLY A 16 -20.99 -17.49 -1.79
N TRP A 17 -20.45 -16.44 -2.43
CA TRP A 17 -20.12 -16.50 -3.84
C TRP A 17 -18.95 -17.44 -4.09
N ARG A 18 -19.15 -18.40 -4.99
CA ARG A 18 -18.10 -19.33 -5.42
C ARG A 18 -17.15 -18.64 -6.40
N ARG A 19 -15.85 -18.84 -6.18
CA ARG A 19 -14.78 -18.42 -7.11
C ARG A 19 -14.32 -19.63 -7.89
N VAL A 20 -14.19 -19.47 -9.20
CA VAL A 20 -13.63 -20.49 -10.09
C VAL A 20 -12.36 -19.89 -10.67
N LEU A 21 -11.23 -20.58 -10.48
CA LEU A 21 -9.99 -20.26 -11.16
C LEU A 21 -10.03 -20.98 -12.51
N GLU A 22 -9.93 -20.24 -13.61
CA GLU A 22 -9.81 -20.80 -14.95
C GLU A 22 -8.32 -20.80 -15.36
N PRO A 23 -7.59 -21.92 -15.18
CA PRO A 23 -6.17 -21.97 -15.43
C PRO A 23 -5.81 -21.86 -16.92
N GLN A 24 -6.77 -22.08 -17.84
CA GLN A 24 -6.53 -21.93 -19.27
C GLN A 24 -6.44 -20.46 -19.69
N VAL A 25 -6.91 -19.53 -18.86
CA VAL A 25 -6.76 -18.08 -19.08
C VAL A 25 -5.44 -17.63 -18.46
N ALA A 26 -4.41 -17.53 -19.31
CA ALA A 26 -3.13 -16.95 -18.94
C ALA A 26 -2.99 -15.55 -19.53
N VAL A 27 -2.63 -14.58 -18.68
CA VAL A 27 -2.29 -13.23 -19.10
C VAL A 27 -0.86 -12.95 -18.64
N SER A 28 -0.02 -12.45 -19.55
CA SER A 28 1.35 -12.04 -19.19
C SER A 28 1.29 -10.89 -18.19
N HIS A 29 1.79 -11.14 -16.98
CA HIS A 29 1.82 -10.10 -15.95
C HIS A 29 3.02 -9.18 -16.16
N VAL A 30 2.75 -7.97 -16.65
CA VAL A 30 3.74 -6.89 -16.67
C VAL A 30 3.58 -6.08 -15.39
N GLY A 31 4.60 -6.10 -14.53
CA GLY A 31 4.58 -5.57 -13.18
C GLY A 31 3.95 -4.18 -13.08
N ASN A 32 2.78 -4.11 -12.45
CA ASN A 32 1.99 -2.88 -12.25
C ASN A 32 1.81 -2.00 -13.52
N ALA A 33 1.72 -2.60 -14.71
CA ALA A 33 1.62 -1.84 -15.97
C ALA A 33 0.39 -0.93 -16.03
N SER A 34 -0.78 -1.42 -15.61
CA SER A 34 -2.00 -0.61 -15.53
C SER A 34 -1.85 0.53 -14.51
N GLY A 35 -1.10 0.32 -13.43
CA GLY A 35 -0.82 1.36 -12.46
C GLY A 35 0.13 2.44 -12.99
N VAL A 36 1.14 2.05 -13.78
CA VAL A 36 2.00 3.00 -14.50
C VAL A 36 1.19 3.80 -15.50
N GLN A 37 0.30 3.16 -16.27
CA GLN A 37 -0.54 3.84 -17.25
C GLN A 37 -1.51 4.84 -16.61
N ALA A 38 -2.14 4.48 -15.49
CA ALA A 38 -3.16 5.31 -14.85
C ALA A 38 -2.60 6.39 -13.92
N TRP A 39 -1.47 6.12 -13.25
CA TRP A 39 -0.95 7.00 -12.19
C TRP A 39 0.54 7.32 -12.30
N GLY A 40 1.26 6.74 -13.26
CA GLY A 40 2.70 6.95 -13.45
C GLY A 40 3.48 6.80 -12.14
N ASP A 41 4.27 7.81 -11.81
CA ASP A 41 5.08 7.88 -10.60
C ASP A 41 4.28 7.86 -9.29
N LEU A 42 2.98 8.20 -9.33
CA LEU A 42 2.09 8.25 -8.17
C LEU A 42 1.49 6.90 -7.79
N ARG A 43 1.66 5.87 -8.63
CA ARG A 43 1.04 4.53 -8.46
C ARG A 43 1.30 3.91 -7.08
N THR A 44 2.51 4.07 -6.52
CA THR A 44 2.87 3.53 -5.20
C THR A 44 2.16 4.29 -4.09
N GLY A 45 2.07 5.62 -4.19
CA GLY A 45 1.32 6.44 -3.26
C GLY A 45 -0.17 6.07 -3.26
N ARG A 46 -0.77 5.93 -4.45
CA ARG A 46 -2.17 5.49 -4.61
C ARG A 46 -2.40 4.12 -3.97
N TRP A 47 -1.46 3.19 -4.13
CA TRP A 47 -1.54 1.85 -3.54
C TRP A 47 -1.46 1.88 -2.01
N LEU A 48 -0.55 2.68 -1.46
CA LEU A 48 -0.43 2.86 0.00
C LEU A 48 -1.68 3.53 0.59
N ASP A 49 -2.20 4.57 -0.07
CA ASP A 49 -3.40 5.27 0.39
C ASP A 49 -4.61 4.32 0.40
N ALA A 50 -4.83 3.56 -0.67
CA ALA A 50 -5.88 2.54 -0.74
C ALA A 50 -5.73 1.48 0.36
N THR A 51 -4.50 1.03 0.63
CA THR A 51 -4.21 0.05 1.69
C THR A 51 -4.57 0.59 3.07
N TYR A 52 -4.18 1.83 3.37
CA TYR A 52 -4.49 2.46 4.66
C TYR A 52 -5.98 2.78 4.82
N ASP A 53 -6.66 3.22 3.77
CA ASP A 53 -8.11 3.45 3.81
C ASP A 53 -8.87 2.15 4.05
N TRP A 54 -8.51 1.07 3.35
CA TRP A 54 -9.08 -0.25 3.57
C TRP A 54 -8.82 -0.76 5.00
N TYR A 55 -7.58 -0.69 5.48
CA TYR A 55 -7.23 -1.16 6.81
C TYR A 55 -7.95 -0.36 7.90
N ARG A 56 -8.07 0.95 7.73
CA ARG A 56 -8.83 1.83 8.62
C ARG A 56 -10.31 1.51 8.62
N LEU A 57 -10.91 1.25 7.46
CA LEU A 57 -12.31 0.85 7.36
C LEU A 57 -12.56 -0.47 8.12
N ARG A 58 -11.61 -1.41 8.06
CA ARG A 58 -11.78 -2.77 8.62
C ARG A 58 -11.41 -2.92 10.09
N HIS A 59 -10.36 -2.21 10.53
CA HIS A 59 -9.72 -2.37 11.85
C HIS A 59 -9.77 -1.09 12.70
N GLY A 60 -10.24 0.02 12.13
CA GLY A 60 -10.34 1.30 12.82
C GLY A 60 -9.01 2.07 12.89
N PRO A 61 -9.06 3.31 13.40
CA PRO A 61 -7.93 4.23 13.34
C PRO A 61 -6.76 3.84 14.25
N SER A 62 -7.00 3.23 15.41
CA SER A 62 -5.93 2.85 16.35
C SER A 62 -5.01 1.78 15.78
N GLN A 63 -5.58 0.68 15.29
CA GLN A 63 -4.83 -0.41 14.64
C GLN A 63 -4.11 0.08 13.39
N THR A 64 -4.73 1.00 12.64
CA THR A 64 -4.10 1.61 11.45
C THR A 64 -2.83 2.38 11.82
N ARG A 65 -2.84 3.12 12.94
CA ARG A 65 -1.64 3.81 13.44
C ARG A 65 -0.55 2.83 13.87
N VAL A 66 -0.92 1.73 14.53
CA VAL A 66 0.06 0.69 14.89
C VAL A 66 0.73 0.12 13.63
N LEU A 67 -0.06 -0.24 12.61
CA LEU A 67 0.47 -0.70 11.32
C LEU A 67 1.36 0.36 10.65
N ALA A 68 0.94 1.63 10.68
CA ALA A 68 1.71 2.75 10.14
C ALA A 68 3.03 2.97 10.89
N ALA A 69 3.05 2.84 12.21
CA ALA A 69 4.26 2.93 13.03
C ALA A 69 5.24 1.80 12.69
N VAL A 70 4.74 0.56 12.61
CA VAL A 70 5.57 -0.61 12.24
C VAL A 70 6.17 -0.43 10.85
N ASN A 71 5.38 -0.03 9.85
CA ASN A 71 5.88 0.19 8.50
C ASN A 71 6.86 1.38 8.43
N SER A 72 6.61 2.45 9.18
CA SER A 72 7.53 3.59 9.28
C SER A 72 8.88 3.15 9.84
N ALA A 73 8.89 2.36 10.92
CA ALA A 73 10.09 1.83 11.52
C ALA A 73 10.83 0.88 10.56
N GLY A 74 10.12 0.00 9.86
CA GLY A 74 10.69 -0.89 8.86
C GLY A 74 11.38 -0.14 7.72
N VAL A 75 10.74 0.91 7.17
CA VAL A 75 11.35 1.73 6.13
C VAL A 75 12.55 2.51 6.68
N ALA A 76 12.46 3.09 7.88
CA ALA A 76 13.59 3.78 8.51
C ALA A 76 14.82 2.87 8.68
N TYR A 77 14.60 1.62 9.08
CA TYR A 77 15.66 0.61 9.17
C TYR A 77 16.32 0.34 7.80
N LEU A 78 15.53 0.26 6.73
CA LEU A 78 16.03 0.02 5.37
C LEU A 78 16.72 1.23 4.73
N LEU A 79 16.46 2.45 5.19
CA LEU A 79 17.09 3.65 4.62
C LEU A 79 18.60 3.69 4.86
N GLY A 80 19.09 3.21 6.00
CA GLY A 80 20.53 3.17 6.33
C GLY A 80 21.41 2.53 5.23
N PRO A 81 21.20 1.24 4.88
CA PRO A 81 21.98 0.59 3.84
C PRO A 81 21.76 1.21 2.44
N VAL A 82 20.59 1.78 2.16
CA VAL A 82 20.31 2.45 0.89
C VAL A 82 21.10 3.75 0.76
N LEU A 83 21.16 4.55 1.83
CA LEU A 83 21.98 5.76 1.88
C LEU A 83 23.47 5.44 1.75
N ALA A 84 23.95 4.39 2.42
CA ALA A 84 25.34 3.94 2.30
C ALA A 84 25.69 3.52 0.87
N ARG A 85 24.81 2.76 0.19
CA ARG A 85 24.99 2.38 -1.22
C ARG A 85 25.02 3.60 -2.14
N LYS A 86 24.13 4.57 -1.91
CA LYS A 86 24.07 5.82 -2.68
C LYS A 86 25.35 6.63 -2.50
N ALA A 87 25.85 6.75 -1.26
CA ALA A 87 27.10 7.44 -0.95
C ALA A 87 28.32 6.76 -1.60
N ALA A 88 28.29 5.43 -1.72
CA ALA A 88 29.29 4.64 -2.44
C ALA A 88 29.15 4.67 -3.98
N GLY A 89 28.27 5.51 -4.54
CA GLY A 89 28.06 5.63 -5.98
C GLY A 89 27.44 4.39 -6.65
N ARG A 90 26.88 3.46 -5.86
CA ARG A 90 26.28 2.24 -6.40
C ARG A 90 24.86 2.50 -6.92
N PRO A 91 24.46 1.90 -8.05
CA PRO A 91 23.10 2.05 -8.56
C PRO A 91 22.08 1.50 -7.55
N LEU A 92 20.99 2.25 -7.42
CA LEU A 92 19.83 1.87 -6.63
C LEU A 92 18.83 1.12 -7.51
N GLN A 93 18.32 0.02 -6.98
CA GLN A 93 17.17 -0.70 -7.54
C GLN A 93 15.90 0.13 -7.39
N ASP A 94 14.90 -0.10 -8.25
CA ASP A 94 13.70 0.76 -8.31
C ASP A 94 12.96 0.85 -6.98
N TRP A 95 12.78 -0.28 -6.28
CA TRP A 95 12.13 -0.30 -4.96
C TRP A 95 12.89 0.53 -3.91
N GLN A 96 14.21 0.64 -4.00
CA GLN A 96 15.02 1.46 -3.08
C GLN A 96 14.77 2.95 -3.29
N ARG A 97 14.47 3.36 -4.53
CA ARG A 97 14.13 4.75 -4.87
C ARG A 97 12.74 5.13 -4.34
N GLU A 98 11.87 4.15 -4.13
CA GLU A 98 10.52 4.38 -3.61
C GLU A 98 10.46 4.49 -2.08
N LEU A 99 11.47 4.00 -1.35
CA LEU A 99 11.47 4.00 0.12
C LEU A 99 11.22 5.39 0.75
N PRO A 100 11.83 6.51 0.30
CA PRO A 100 11.53 7.81 0.88
C PRO A 100 10.07 8.21 0.68
N ARG A 101 9.49 7.92 -0.50
CA ARG A 101 8.07 8.18 -0.78
C ARG A 101 7.19 7.32 0.13
N ALA A 102 7.48 6.02 0.25
CA ALA A 102 6.76 5.12 1.15
C ALA A 102 6.80 5.58 2.62
N PHE A 103 7.98 6.01 3.09
CA PHE A 103 8.15 6.55 4.45
C PHE A 103 7.20 7.72 4.72
N THR A 104 7.09 8.68 3.78
CA THR A 104 6.18 9.82 3.94
C THR A 104 4.72 9.39 4.01
N HIS A 105 4.30 8.36 3.27
CA HIS A 105 2.93 7.84 3.34
C HIS A 105 2.65 7.15 4.67
N HIS A 106 3.58 6.32 5.17
CA HIS A 106 3.43 5.68 6.48
C HIS A 106 3.37 6.71 7.61
N LEU A 107 4.24 7.73 7.57
CA LEU A 107 4.22 8.81 8.56
C LEU A 107 2.91 9.61 8.49
N ARG A 108 2.42 9.91 7.29
CA ARG A 108 1.13 10.61 7.11
C ARG A 108 -0.04 9.78 7.64
N ALA A 109 -0.03 8.47 7.45
CA ALA A 109 -1.04 7.55 7.99
C ALA A 109 -0.96 7.44 9.52
N LEU A 110 0.25 7.51 10.09
CA LEU A 110 0.46 7.54 11.55
C LEU A 110 -0.09 8.82 12.18
N LEU A 111 0.16 9.97 11.54
CA LEU A 111 -0.24 11.30 12.01
C LEU A 111 -1.72 11.60 11.78
N ARG A 112 -2.36 10.98 10.78
CA ARG A 112 -3.80 11.10 10.56
C ARG A 112 -4.55 10.34 11.66
N GLY A 113 -4.97 11.05 12.69
CA GLY A 113 -5.81 10.42 13.71
C GLY A 113 -6.40 11.33 14.79
N GLY A 114 -7.68 11.68 14.60
CA GLY A 114 -8.55 12.27 15.60
C GLY A 114 -9.69 13.04 14.95
N GLY A 115 -10.64 12.35 14.33
CA GLY A 115 -11.75 12.99 13.65
C GLY A 115 -12.71 11.96 13.08
N VAL A 116 -13.56 11.40 13.92
CA VAL A 116 -14.90 11.03 13.47
C VAL A 116 -15.60 12.37 13.27
N ALA A 117 -15.57 12.92 12.05
CA ALA A 117 -16.58 13.90 11.68
C ALA A 117 -17.90 13.14 11.78
N GLY A 118 -18.76 13.60 12.68
CA GLY A 118 -20.04 12.96 12.99
C GLY A 118 -20.77 12.59 11.70
N ALA A 119 -21.14 11.32 11.60
CA ALA A 119 -22.31 10.97 10.83
C ALA A 119 -23.49 11.56 11.60
N ALA A 120 -23.97 12.69 11.09
CA ALA A 120 -25.18 13.34 11.51
C ALA A 120 -26.36 12.35 11.45
N SER A 121 -27.17 12.41 12.52
CA SER A 121 -28.64 12.23 12.60
C SER A 121 -29.32 11.35 11.55
#